data_AF-A0A2W7JYV0-F1
#
_entry.id   AF-A0A2W7JYV0-F1
#
_cell.length_a   1.000
_cell.length_b   1.000
_cell.length_c   1.000
_cell.angle_alpha   90.00
_cell.angle_beta   90.00
_cell.angle_gamma   90.00
#
_symmetry.space_group_name_H-M   'P 1'
#
loop_
_entity.id
_entity.type
_entity.pdbx_description
1 polymer ?
#
loop_
_entity_poly.entity_id
_entity_poly.type
_entity_poly.pdbx_seq_one_letter_code
_entity_poly.pdbx_strand_id
1 'polypeptide(L)'
;MRTFLLFLCGIFTISISAQTTSIPDQGFEQALIDLGIDSDQTLNGQVLTSDVASVTSLDFSDEINGFYYMQNIDGIEDFSSLKFLNLSEVGLMYYNSSLDLSSLTMLEELNLGGYGDVQVNYIKKVLLTNNPNLKTIYGDLETINLTGSDTYISNLTCSLGQYFPDANEISFVCVEVTNPVQAENGQGIYSTWNISSYVNFSEDCSLSESNFKEIKIQLFPNPTTQQFQLKTNEEIKSLTVYSLNGKEILKFQNQNTYDVSQLPAGIYFVKMETSKGTGIQKLIKN
;
A
#
# COMPACT_ATOMS: atom_id res chain seq x y z
N MET A 1 -71.90 -35.92 -3.67
CA MET A 1 -70.99 -34.77 -3.80
C MET A 1 -69.56 -35.29 -3.80
N ARG A 2 -68.84 -35.16 -4.91
CA ARG A 2 -67.40 -35.48 -5.01
C ARG A 2 -66.68 -34.16 -5.24
N THR A 3 -66.01 -33.65 -4.20
CA THR A 3 -65.26 -32.40 -4.25
C THR A 3 -63.86 -32.71 -4.78
N PHE A 4 -63.53 -32.17 -5.95
CA PHE A 4 -62.20 -32.30 -6.56
C PHE A 4 -61.30 -31.22 -5.94
N LEU A 5 -60.33 -31.61 -5.13
CA LEU A 5 -59.29 -30.70 -4.65
C LEU A 5 -58.27 -30.51 -5.80
N LEU A 6 -58.29 -29.35 -6.45
CA LEU A 6 -57.23 -28.91 -7.36
C LEU A 6 -56.05 -28.44 -6.51
N PHE A 7 -55.01 -29.27 -6.44
CA PHE A 7 -53.74 -28.91 -5.82
C PHE A 7 -52.96 -28.05 -6.82
N LEU A 8 -53.06 -26.73 -6.70
CA LEU A 8 -52.28 -25.79 -7.49
C LEU A 8 -50.85 -25.79 -6.94
N CYS A 9 -49.99 -26.61 -7.53
CA CYS A 9 -48.56 -26.61 -7.24
C CYS A 9 -47.94 -25.36 -7.88
N GLY A 10 -47.84 -24.27 -7.11
CA GLY A 10 -47.13 -23.08 -7.54
C GLY A 10 -45.63 -23.39 -7.67
N ILE A 11 -45.12 -23.41 -8.89
CA ILE A 11 -43.69 -23.47 -9.15
C ILE A 11 -43.11 -22.12 -8.71
N PHE A 12 -42.54 -22.09 -7.50
CA PHE A 12 -41.70 -20.99 -7.06
C PHE A 12 -40.43 -21.03 -7.91
N THR A 13 -40.35 -20.20 -8.95
CA THR A 13 -39.09 -19.98 -9.67
C THR A 13 -38.17 -19.20 -8.75
N ILE A 14 -37.28 -19.90 -8.04
CA ILE A 14 -36.18 -19.26 -7.32
C ILE A 14 -35.24 -18.73 -8.40
N SER A 15 -35.18 -17.40 -8.55
CA SER A 15 -34.19 -16.75 -9.39
C SER A 15 -32.83 -16.96 -8.74
N ILE A 16 -32.09 -17.97 -9.19
CA ILE A 16 -30.67 -18.12 -8.86
C ILE A 16 -29.96 -17.10 -9.74
N SER A 17 -29.63 -15.93 -9.17
CA SER A 17 -28.63 -15.06 -9.78
C SER A 17 -27.28 -15.72 -9.57
N ALA A 18 -26.44 -15.75 -10.60
CA ALA A 18 -25.04 -16.06 -10.41
C ALA A 18 -24.44 -14.97 -9.49
N GLN A 19 -23.58 -15.38 -8.56
CA GLN A 19 -22.82 -14.46 -7.73
C GLN A 19 -21.68 -13.89 -8.57
N THR A 20 -21.46 -12.60 -8.45
CA THR A 20 -20.38 -11.90 -9.13
C THR A 20 -19.39 -11.32 -8.12
N THR A 21 -18.14 -11.26 -8.56
CA THR A 21 -17.02 -10.59 -7.90
C THR A 21 -16.82 -9.25 -8.59
N SER A 22 -16.74 -8.16 -7.82
CA SER A 22 -16.52 -6.82 -8.37
C SER A 22 -15.06 -6.65 -8.78
N ILE A 23 -14.80 -6.25 -10.02
CA ILE A 23 -13.47 -5.95 -10.57
C ILE A 23 -13.51 -4.53 -11.16
N PRO A 24 -13.48 -3.48 -10.32
CA PRO A 24 -13.73 -2.11 -10.79
C PRO A 24 -12.63 -1.54 -11.70
N ASP A 25 -11.41 -2.06 -11.62
CA ASP A 25 -10.31 -1.68 -12.50
C ASP A 25 -10.45 -2.39 -13.85
N GLN A 26 -10.71 -1.61 -14.89
CA GLN A 26 -10.86 -2.12 -16.26
C GLN A 26 -9.59 -2.77 -16.81
N GLY A 27 -8.41 -2.35 -16.35
CA GLY A 27 -7.15 -2.99 -16.75
C GLY A 27 -7.05 -4.41 -16.17
N PHE A 28 -7.42 -4.58 -14.90
CA PHE A 28 -7.45 -5.87 -14.25
C PHE A 28 -8.51 -6.79 -14.87
N GLU A 29 -9.73 -6.31 -15.10
CA GLU A 29 -10.79 -7.08 -15.75
C GLU A 29 -10.40 -7.49 -17.18
N GLN A 30 -9.83 -6.58 -17.97
CA GLN A 30 -9.33 -6.91 -19.31
C GLN A 30 -8.27 -8.01 -19.26
N ALA A 31 -7.37 -7.98 -18.27
CA ALA A 31 -6.36 -9.03 -18.11
C ALA A 31 -6.99 -10.39 -17.77
N LEU A 32 -8.08 -10.42 -16.99
CA LEU A 32 -8.82 -11.65 -16.72
C LEU A 32 -9.52 -12.18 -17.98
N ILE A 33 -10.03 -11.30 -18.84
CA ILE A 33 -10.59 -11.68 -20.16
C ILE A 33 -9.49 -12.29 -21.04
N ASP A 34 -8.33 -11.64 -21.13
CA ASP A 34 -7.22 -12.08 -21.97
C ASP A 34 -6.64 -13.43 -21.52
N LEU A 35 -6.66 -13.71 -20.22
CA LEU A 35 -6.32 -15.01 -19.63
C LEU A 35 -7.43 -16.07 -19.78
N GLY A 36 -8.60 -15.71 -20.31
CA GLY A 36 -9.75 -16.59 -20.46
C GLY A 36 -10.40 -17.00 -19.14
N ILE A 37 -10.20 -16.21 -18.09
CA ILE A 37 -10.81 -16.42 -16.77
C ILE A 37 -12.23 -15.85 -16.77
N ASP A 38 -12.41 -14.62 -17.24
CA ASP A 38 -13.74 -14.02 -17.34
C ASP A 38 -14.55 -14.66 -18.48
N SER A 39 -15.49 -15.52 -18.12
CA SER A 39 -16.22 -16.36 -19.07
C SER A 39 -17.20 -15.59 -19.96
N ASP A 40 -17.66 -14.41 -19.52
CA ASP A 40 -18.59 -13.60 -20.30
C ASP A 40 -17.88 -12.70 -21.34
N GLN A 41 -16.57 -12.50 -21.19
CA GLN A 41 -15.70 -11.73 -22.09
C GLN A 41 -16.14 -10.26 -22.24
N THR A 42 -16.81 -9.71 -21.23
CA THR A 42 -17.30 -8.33 -21.26
C THR A 42 -16.66 -7.48 -20.17
N LEU A 43 -16.11 -6.35 -20.59
CA LEU A 43 -15.52 -5.36 -19.68
C LEU A 43 -16.63 -4.56 -18.96
N ASN A 44 -17.18 -5.11 -17.89
CA ASN A 44 -18.39 -4.63 -17.22
C ASN A 44 -18.20 -4.30 -15.72
N GLY A 45 -16.98 -4.43 -15.20
CA GLY A 45 -16.58 -4.18 -13.82
C GLY A 45 -16.80 -5.37 -12.88
N GLN A 46 -17.03 -6.58 -13.40
CA GLN A 46 -17.31 -7.76 -12.58
C GLN A 46 -17.02 -9.07 -13.34
N VAL A 47 -16.76 -10.12 -12.58
CA VAL A 47 -16.61 -11.49 -13.11
C VAL A 47 -17.51 -12.44 -12.34
N LEU A 48 -17.87 -13.60 -12.89
CA LEU A 48 -18.57 -14.60 -12.09
C LEU A 48 -17.65 -15.08 -10.97
N THR A 49 -18.14 -15.13 -9.72
CA THR A 49 -17.33 -15.61 -8.60
C THR A 49 -16.87 -17.06 -8.82
N SER A 50 -17.66 -17.86 -9.54
CA SER A 50 -17.27 -19.21 -9.94
C SER A 50 -16.06 -19.28 -10.86
N ASP A 51 -15.86 -18.24 -11.69
CA ASP A 51 -14.76 -18.19 -12.65
C ASP A 51 -13.44 -18.01 -11.90
N VAL A 52 -13.40 -17.11 -10.91
CA VAL A 52 -12.19 -16.80 -10.13
C VAL A 52 -11.94 -17.77 -8.97
N ALA A 53 -12.99 -18.33 -8.35
CA ALA A 53 -12.85 -19.15 -7.15
C ALA A 53 -12.03 -20.43 -7.36
N SER A 54 -11.97 -20.96 -8.60
CA SER A 54 -11.21 -22.16 -8.95
C SER A 54 -9.80 -21.87 -9.49
N VAL A 55 -9.46 -20.60 -9.72
CA VAL A 55 -8.15 -20.20 -10.25
C VAL A 55 -7.08 -20.47 -9.20
N THR A 56 -6.05 -21.22 -9.59
CA THR A 56 -4.91 -21.55 -8.72
C THR A 56 -3.64 -20.79 -9.09
N SER A 57 -3.59 -20.22 -10.28
CA SER A 57 -2.43 -19.50 -10.82
C SER A 57 -2.92 -18.30 -11.60
N LEU A 58 -2.45 -17.11 -11.24
CA LEU A 58 -2.72 -15.87 -11.93
C LEU A 58 -1.39 -15.24 -12.32
N ASP A 59 -1.11 -15.23 -13.63
CA ASP A 59 0.18 -14.83 -14.17
C ASP A 59 0.01 -13.73 -15.22
N PHE A 60 0.50 -12.53 -14.90
CA PHE A 60 0.46 -11.37 -15.79
C PHE A 60 1.83 -11.05 -16.42
N SER A 61 2.78 -11.98 -16.40
CA SER A 61 4.12 -11.79 -16.98
C SER A 61 4.20 -11.93 -18.50
N ASP A 62 3.06 -12.00 -19.20
CA ASP A 62 3.06 -12.19 -20.66
C ASP A 62 3.54 -10.94 -21.41
N GLU A 63 4.84 -10.90 -21.70
CA GLU A 63 5.47 -9.84 -22.50
C GLU A 63 5.00 -9.84 -23.97
N ILE A 64 4.39 -10.93 -24.47
CA ILE A 64 4.05 -11.07 -25.90
C ILE A 64 2.93 -10.08 -26.28
N ASN A 65 2.01 -9.81 -25.37
CA ASN A 65 0.87 -8.93 -25.59
C ASN A 65 1.07 -7.52 -25.00
N GLY A 66 2.24 -7.27 -24.40
CA GLY A 66 2.58 -6.01 -23.73
C GLY A 66 2.12 -5.97 -22.27
N PHE A 67 2.44 -4.86 -21.58
CA PHE A 67 2.14 -4.69 -20.16
C PHE A 67 0.64 -4.46 -19.90
N TYR A 68 0.11 -5.13 -18.87
CA TYR A 68 -1.20 -4.78 -18.33
C TYR A 68 -1.09 -3.53 -17.48
N TYR A 69 -1.80 -2.47 -17.87
CA TYR A 69 -1.88 -1.24 -17.08
C TYR A 69 -3.06 -1.31 -16.13
N MET A 70 -2.78 -1.54 -14.84
CA MET A 70 -3.78 -1.61 -13.77
C MET A 70 -3.53 -0.48 -12.75
N GLN A 71 -4.59 0.09 -12.17
CA GLN A 71 -4.46 1.06 -11.07
C GLN A 71 -4.61 0.39 -9.70
N ASN A 72 -5.40 -0.67 -9.61
CA ASN A 72 -5.52 -1.56 -8.45
C ASN A 72 -5.95 -2.96 -8.93
N ILE A 73 -5.97 -3.91 -8.00
CA ILE A 73 -6.40 -5.29 -8.24
C ILE A 73 -7.57 -5.66 -7.31
N ASP A 74 -8.45 -4.69 -7.02
CA ASP A 74 -9.61 -4.91 -6.16
C ASP A 74 -10.48 -6.05 -6.73
N GLY A 75 -10.97 -6.92 -5.85
CA GLY A 75 -11.67 -8.16 -6.20
C GLY A 75 -10.76 -9.39 -6.26
N ILE A 76 -9.43 -9.22 -6.17
CA ILE A 76 -8.48 -10.33 -6.01
C ILE A 76 -8.79 -11.19 -4.77
N GLU A 77 -9.43 -10.61 -3.74
CA GLU A 77 -9.83 -11.31 -2.52
C GLU A 77 -10.76 -12.51 -2.72
N ASP A 78 -11.49 -12.56 -3.84
CA ASP A 78 -12.41 -13.65 -4.15
C ASP A 78 -11.73 -14.85 -4.84
N PHE A 79 -10.43 -14.76 -5.14
CA PHE A 79 -9.62 -15.84 -5.72
C PHE A 79 -9.22 -16.88 -4.65
N SER A 80 -10.22 -17.51 -4.02
CA SER A 80 -10.08 -18.36 -2.82
C SER A 80 -9.15 -19.58 -2.96
N SER A 81 -8.85 -20.02 -4.19
CA SER A 81 -7.95 -21.16 -4.47
C SER A 81 -6.55 -20.74 -4.93
N LEU A 82 -6.25 -19.43 -4.99
CA LEU A 82 -5.03 -18.92 -5.61
C LEU A 82 -3.79 -19.32 -4.82
N LYS A 83 -2.82 -19.92 -5.53
CA LYS A 83 -1.54 -20.39 -4.98
C LYS A 83 -0.35 -19.63 -5.55
N PHE A 84 -0.46 -19.19 -6.80
CA PHE A 84 0.59 -18.44 -7.49
C PHE A 84 0.01 -17.13 -8.00
N LEU A 85 0.62 -16.02 -7.60
CA LEU A 85 0.28 -14.67 -8.07
C LEU A 85 1.54 -13.99 -8.62
N ASN A 86 1.53 -13.68 -9.92
CA ASN A 86 2.61 -12.97 -10.57
C ASN A 86 2.13 -11.63 -11.14
N LEU A 87 2.61 -10.54 -10.52
CA LEU A 87 2.39 -9.15 -10.92
C LEU A 87 3.68 -8.49 -11.44
N SER A 88 4.70 -9.26 -11.83
CA SER A 88 6.02 -8.74 -12.24
C SER A 88 5.93 -7.68 -13.34
N GLU A 89 5.09 -7.93 -14.35
CA GLU A 89 4.94 -7.08 -15.55
C GLU A 89 3.63 -6.28 -15.57
N VAL A 90 3.10 -5.95 -14.38
CA VAL A 90 1.89 -5.12 -14.26
C VAL A 90 2.26 -3.68 -13.96
N GLY A 91 1.71 -2.75 -14.76
CA GLY A 91 1.90 -1.31 -14.66
C GLY A 91 1.15 -0.64 -13.52
N LEU A 92 1.36 -1.09 -12.28
CA LEU A 92 0.78 -0.51 -11.05
C LEU A 92 1.50 0.81 -10.64
N MET A 93 1.65 1.73 -11.61
CA MET A 93 2.48 2.94 -11.47
C MET A 93 1.97 3.95 -10.43
N TYR A 94 0.68 3.89 -10.11
CA TYR A 94 0.03 4.81 -9.17
C TYR A 94 -0.41 4.15 -7.88
N TYR A 95 -0.03 2.89 -7.65
CA TYR A 95 -0.37 2.17 -6.43
C TYR A 95 0.48 2.72 -5.27
N ASN A 96 -0.16 3.55 -4.44
CA ASN A 96 0.50 4.28 -3.36
C ASN A 96 0.11 3.78 -1.96
N SER A 97 -0.64 2.68 -1.90
CA SER A 97 -1.06 2.02 -0.66
C SER A 97 -0.31 0.70 -0.44
N SER A 98 -0.54 0.08 0.71
CA SER A 98 -0.15 -1.31 0.92
C SER A 98 -1.04 -2.25 0.11
N LEU A 99 -0.44 -3.17 -0.63
CA LEU A 99 -1.16 -4.25 -1.29
C LEU A 99 -1.55 -5.30 -0.23
N ASP A 100 -2.84 -5.41 0.08
CA ASP A 100 -3.34 -6.39 1.04
C ASP A 100 -3.72 -7.70 0.34
N LEU A 101 -2.99 -8.77 0.67
CA LEU A 101 -3.22 -10.12 0.16
C LEU A 101 -3.63 -11.09 1.27
N SER A 102 -3.99 -10.59 2.45
CA SER A 102 -4.32 -11.42 3.62
C SER A 102 -5.56 -12.32 3.44
N SER A 103 -6.41 -12.03 2.44
CA SER A 103 -7.53 -12.89 2.03
C SER A 103 -7.09 -14.15 1.27
N LEU A 104 -5.91 -14.13 0.63
CA LEU A 104 -5.40 -15.22 -0.20
C LEU A 104 -4.74 -16.33 0.64
N THR A 105 -5.52 -17.02 1.46
CA THR A 105 -5.02 -17.99 2.45
C THR A 105 -4.28 -19.18 1.84
N MET A 106 -4.51 -19.47 0.55
CA MET A 106 -3.87 -20.56 -0.18
C MET A 106 -2.58 -20.14 -0.89
N LEU A 107 -2.18 -18.87 -0.82
CA LEU A 107 -1.04 -18.33 -1.56
C LEU A 107 0.27 -19.01 -1.12
N GLU A 108 0.99 -19.58 -2.09
CA GLU A 108 2.27 -20.26 -1.91
C GLU A 108 3.42 -19.43 -2.50
N GLU A 109 3.16 -18.69 -3.59
CA GLU A 109 4.18 -17.93 -4.31
C GLU A 109 3.63 -16.57 -4.78
N LEU A 110 4.41 -15.53 -4.48
CA LEU A 110 4.14 -14.16 -4.88
C LEU A 110 5.34 -13.61 -5.65
N ASN A 111 5.12 -13.18 -6.88
CA ASN A 111 6.12 -12.49 -7.68
C ASN A 111 5.69 -11.06 -8.01
N LEU A 112 6.48 -10.10 -7.55
CA LEU A 112 6.38 -8.66 -7.80
C LEU A 112 7.68 -8.11 -8.41
N GLY A 113 8.64 -8.98 -8.76
CA GLY A 113 9.92 -8.57 -9.31
C GLY A 113 9.80 -8.33 -10.80
N GLY A 114 9.97 -7.09 -11.25
CA GLY A 114 9.95 -6.77 -12.69
C GLY A 114 11.23 -7.22 -13.41
N TYR A 115 11.10 -7.54 -14.70
CA TYR A 115 12.25 -7.78 -15.57
C TYR A 115 12.61 -6.54 -16.40
N GLY A 116 13.92 -6.34 -16.63
CA GLY A 116 14.43 -5.35 -17.59
C GLY A 116 14.75 -3.96 -17.03
N ASP A 117 15.06 -3.03 -17.94
CA ASP A 117 15.57 -1.67 -17.62
C ASP A 117 14.49 -0.70 -17.12
N VAL A 118 13.21 -1.08 -17.20
CA VAL A 118 12.06 -0.23 -16.83
C VAL A 118 11.24 -0.92 -15.76
N GLN A 119 11.35 -0.44 -14.52
CA GLN A 119 10.47 -0.87 -13.44
C GLN A 119 9.03 -0.43 -13.75
N VAL A 120 8.14 -1.40 -13.95
CA VAL A 120 6.70 -1.17 -14.19
C VAL A 120 5.84 -1.41 -12.96
N ASN A 121 6.31 -2.23 -12.01
CA ASN A 121 5.65 -2.47 -10.74
C ASN A 121 6.24 -1.57 -9.63
N TYR A 122 5.39 -0.75 -9.01
CA TYR A 122 5.77 0.23 -7.97
C TYR A 122 5.24 -0.13 -6.59
N ILE A 123 4.74 -1.35 -6.38
CA ILE A 123 4.32 -1.81 -5.06
C ILE A 123 5.54 -1.82 -4.13
N LYS A 124 5.47 -1.04 -3.05
CA LYS A 124 6.53 -0.98 -2.03
C LYS A 124 6.15 -1.67 -0.73
N LYS A 125 4.85 -1.83 -0.45
CA LYS A 125 4.34 -2.44 0.79
C LYS A 125 3.33 -3.53 0.50
N VAL A 126 3.49 -4.69 1.15
CA VAL A 126 2.56 -5.82 1.03
C VAL A 126 2.15 -6.31 2.42
N LEU A 127 0.85 -6.59 2.61
CA LEU A 127 0.30 -7.25 3.80
C LEU A 127 -0.01 -8.71 3.47
N LEU A 128 0.63 -9.61 4.21
CA LEU A 128 0.52 -11.06 4.08
C LEU A 128 0.26 -11.68 5.47
N THR A 129 -0.65 -11.07 6.23
CA THR A 129 -0.89 -11.40 7.64
C THR A 129 -1.71 -12.68 7.85
N ASN A 130 -2.27 -13.28 6.78
CA ASN A 130 -3.04 -14.52 6.86
C ASN A 130 -2.80 -15.47 5.66
N ASN A 131 -1.52 -15.69 5.34
CA ASN A 131 -1.01 -16.48 4.23
C ASN A 131 -0.05 -17.58 4.74
N PRO A 132 -0.55 -18.58 5.49
CA PRO A 132 0.29 -19.56 6.18
C PRO A 132 1.03 -20.54 5.24
N ASN A 133 0.68 -20.56 3.96
CA ASN A 133 1.22 -21.50 2.96
C ASN A 133 2.38 -20.93 2.12
N LEU A 134 2.81 -19.69 2.38
CA LEU A 134 3.86 -19.02 1.62
C LEU A 134 5.16 -19.82 1.62
N LYS A 135 5.75 -19.93 0.44
CA LYS A 135 7.05 -20.57 0.18
C LYS A 135 8.02 -19.60 -0.47
N THR A 136 7.50 -18.70 -1.31
CA THR A 136 8.35 -17.87 -2.15
C THR A 136 7.79 -16.46 -2.29
N ILE A 137 8.65 -15.45 -2.12
CA ILE A 137 8.33 -14.04 -2.33
C ILE A 137 9.46 -13.38 -3.11
N TYR A 138 9.13 -12.80 -4.25
CA TYR A 138 10.05 -12.03 -5.09
C TYR A 138 9.52 -10.61 -5.26
N GLY A 139 10.37 -9.59 -5.13
CA GLY A 139 9.97 -8.22 -5.43
C GLY A 139 10.87 -7.13 -4.87
N ASP A 140 10.72 -5.92 -5.39
CA ASP A 140 11.44 -4.73 -4.93
C ASP A 140 10.65 -3.96 -3.88
N LEU A 141 10.52 -4.57 -2.69
CA LEU A 141 9.71 -4.06 -1.58
C LEU A 141 10.52 -3.20 -0.60
N GLU A 142 9.84 -2.24 0.03
CA GLU A 142 10.33 -1.51 1.21
C GLU A 142 9.82 -2.14 2.50
N THR A 143 8.60 -2.69 2.48
CA THR A 143 7.96 -3.30 3.65
C THR A 143 7.15 -4.53 3.27
N ILE A 144 7.27 -5.57 4.07
CA ILE A 144 6.41 -6.74 4.04
C ILE A 144 5.92 -7.03 5.45
N ASN A 145 4.61 -7.25 5.61
CA ASN A 145 4.05 -7.66 6.89
C ASN A 145 3.61 -9.14 6.83
N LEU A 146 4.31 -9.98 7.59
CA LEU A 146 4.03 -11.41 7.73
C LEU A 146 3.47 -11.76 9.12
N THR A 147 3.20 -10.77 9.98
CA THR A 147 2.76 -10.98 11.37
C THR A 147 1.53 -11.89 11.42
N GLY A 148 1.61 -12.93 12.26
CA GLY A 148 0.62 -14.01 12.34
C GLY A 148 0.91 -15.16 11.37
N SER A 149 1.12 -14.86 10.08
CA SER A 149 1.41 -15.89 9.06
C SER A 149 2.75 -16.55 9.23
N ASP A 150 3.75 -15.76 9.62
CA ASP A 150 5.11 -16.19 9.89
C ASP A 150 5.20 -17.32 10.92
N THR A 151 4.21 -17.45 11.82
CA THR A 151 4.15 -18.53 12.82
C THR A 151 3.85 -19.91 12.22
N TYR A 152 3.46 -19.99 10.95
CA TYR A 152 3.15 -21.23 10.23
C TYR A 152 4.11 -21.52 9.07
N ILE A 153 4.90 -20.53 8.64
CA ILE A 153 5.71 -20.60 7.43
C ILE A 153 7.09 -21.20 7.72
N SER A 154 7.37 -22.39 7.17
CA SER A 154 8.71 -22.99 7.15
C SER A 154 9.25 -23.05 5.72
N ASN A 155 10.56 -22.94 5.57
CA ASN A 155 11.26 -22.94 4.27
C ASN A 155 10.87 -21.78 3.33
N LEU A 156 10.64 -20.58 3.89
CA LEU A 156 10.39 -19.37 3.11
C LEU A 156 11.64 -18.96 2.34
N THR A 157 11.50 -18.70 1.04
CA THR A 157 12.52 -18.06 0.21
C THR A 157 12.06 -16.66 -0.16
N CYS A 158 12.88 -15.66 0.14
CA CYS A 158 12.59 -14.26 -0.15
C CYS A 158 13.75 -13.65 -0.94
N SER A 159 13.44 -12.97 -2.05
CA SER A 159 14.35 -12.04 -2.71
C SER A 159 13.66 -10.68 -2.76
N LEU A 160 14.08 -9.79 -1.87
CA LEU A 160 13.44 -8.54 -1.52
C LEU A 160 14.39 -7.36 -1.74
N GLY A 161 14.24 -6.62 -2.83
CA GLY A 161 14.90 -5.32 -3.00
C GLY A 161 15.91 -5.22 -4.15
N GLN A 162 16.27 -3.96 -4.43
CA GLN A 162 17.06 -3.57 -5.58
C GLN A 162 18.57 -3.66 -5.32
N TYR A 163 19.28 -4.36 -6.21
CA TYR A 163 20.73 -4.26 -6.29
C TYR A 163 21.10 -3.00 -7.06
N PHE A 164 21.47 -1.94 -6.33
CA PHE A 164 22.06 -0.74 -6.92
C PHE A 164 23.59 -0.80 -6.83
N PRO A 165 24.30 -1.22 -7.89
CA PRO A 165 25.77 -1.29 -7.86
C PRO A 165 26.44 0.08 -7.70
N ASP A 166 25.74 1.18 -8.04
CA ASP A 166 26.28 2.54 -8.06
C ASP A 166 25.82 3.42 -6.88
N ALA A 167 24.91 2.93 -6.02
CA ALA A 167 24.47 3.67 -4.84
C ALA A 167 25.30 3.23 -3.62
N ASN A 168 26.03 4.15 -3.00
CA ASN A 168 26.66 3.93 -1.69
C ASN A 168 25.65 3.76 -0.53
N GLU A 169 24.38 3.45 -0.83
CA GLU A 169 23.28 3.33 0.11
C GLU A 169 22.74 1.90 0.07
N ILE A 170 22.86 1.20 1.19
CA ILE A 170 22.21 -0.10 1.39
C ILE A 170 20.76 0.19 1.76
N SER A 171 19.82 -0.19 0.89
CA SER A 171 18.40 -0.19 1.23
C SER A 171 18.08 -1.46 2.01
N PHE A 172 17.49 -1.31 3.21
CA PHE A 172 17.01 -2.44 4.01
C PHE A 172 15.50 -2.58 3.82
N VAL A 173 15.04 -3.80 3.51
CA VAL A 173 13.61 -4.12 3.52
C VAL A 173 13.16 -4.41 4.94
N CYS A 174 12.08 -3.76 5.37
CA CYS A 174 11.53 -4.04 6.69
C CYS A 174 10.55 -5.21 6.62
N VAL A 175 10.77 -6.23 7.46
CA VAL A 175 9.95 -7.45 7.52
C VAL A 175 9.26 -7.49 8.87
N GLU A 176 7.95 -7.21 8.91
CA GLU A 176 7.16 -7.35 10.14
C GLU A 176 6.88 -8.83 10.40
N VAL A 177 7.26 -9.29 11.58
CA VAL A 177 7.10 -10.68 12.03
C VAL A 177 6.63 -10.70 13.48
N THR A 178 6.01 -11.81 13.89
CA THR A 178 5.50 -12.03 15.24
C THR A 178 6.62 -12.04 16.30
N ASN A 179 7.82 -12.48 15.94
CA ASN A 179 8.97 -12.50 16.85
C ASN A 179 10.27 -12.09 16.14
N PRO A 180 10.57 -10.77 16.05
CA PRO A 180 11.72 -10.29 15.30
C PRO A 180 13.05 -10.72 15.90
N VAL A 181 13.14 -10.89 17.23
CA VAL A 181 14.36 -11.38 17.87
C VAL A 181 14.69 -12.81 17.41
N GLN A 182 13.67 -13.66 17.29
CA GLN A 182 13.88 -15.03 16.83
C GLN A 182 14.20 -15.08 15.34
N ALA A 183 13.56 -14.22 14.54
CA ALA A 183 13.82 -14.09 13.11
C ALA A 183 15.25 -13.61 12.83
N GLU A 184 15.69 -12.54 13.50
CA GLU A 184 17.03 -11.97 13.41
C GLU A 184 18.12 -13.00 13.75
N ASN A 185 17.86 -13.84 14.76
CA ASN A 185 18.79 -14.89 15.18
C ASN A 185 18.65 -16.20 14.37
N GLY A 186 17.74 -16.27 13.39
CA GLY A 186 17.50 -17.48 12.59
C GLY A 186 17.09 -18.69 13.43
N GLN A 187 16.20 -18.49 14.41
CA GLN A 187 15.80 -19.50 15.39
C GLN A 187 14.38 -20.02 15.16
N GLY A 188 14.08 -21.21 15.70
CA GLY A 188 12.76 -21.84 15.58
C GLY A 188 12.28 -21.92 14.14
N ILE A 189 11.09 -21.39 13.85
CA ILE A 189 10.48 -21.50 12.52
C ILE A 189 11.28 -20.72 11.45
N TYR A 190 11.89 -19.60 11.82
CA TYR A 190 12.71 -18.77 10.94
C TYR A 190 14.06 -19.39 10.57
N SER A 191 14.50 -20.47 11.26
CA SER A 191 15.78 -21.14 10.98
C SER A 191 15.88 -21.77 9.58
N THR A 192 14.74 -21.91 8.91
CA THR A 192 14.60 -22.47 7.56
C THR A 192 14.41 -21.41 6.49
N TRP A 193 14.33 -20.14 6.87
CA TRP A 193 14.12 -19.05 5.93
C TRP A 193 15.41 -18.72 5.19
N ASN A 194 15.30 -18.49 3.89
CA ASN A 194 16.38 -18.07 3.02
C ASN A 194 16.01 -16.71 2.43
N ILE A 195 16.62 -15.64 2.96
CA ILE A 195 16.39 -14.28 2.50
C ILE A 195 17.65 -13.78 1.80
N SER A 196 17.57 -13.58 0.49
CA SER A 196 18.67 -13.14 -0.37
C SER A 196 18.76 -11.61 -0.47
N SER A 197 18.57 -10.91 0.65
CA SER A 197 18.47 -9.44 0.70
C SER A 197 18.82 -8.86 2.06
N TYR A 198 19.16 -7.56 2.09
CA TYR A 198 19.34 -6.85 3.35
C TYR A 198 17.98 -6.54 3.96
N VAL A 199 17.67 -7.19 5.08
CA VAL A 199 16.38 -7.03 5.78
C VAL A 199 16.59 -6.64 7.23
N ASN A 200 15.59 -5.96 7.79
CA ASN A 200 15.46 -5.75 9.23
C ASN A 200 14.13 -6.36 9.69
N PHE A 201 14.19 -7.26 10.66
CA PHE A 201 12.98 -7.80 11.27
C PHE A 201 12.45 -6.84 12.36
N SER A 202 11.14 -6.60 12.38
CA SER A 202 10.49 -5.77 13.39
C SER A 202 9.12 -6.35 13.80
N GLU A 203 8.58 -5.95 14.94
CA GLU A 203 7.16 -6.15 15.26
C GLU A 203 6.27 -5.12 14.53
N ASP A 204 6.86 -4.00 14.13
CA ASP A 204 6.18 -2.88 13.48
C ASP A 204 7.18 -2.12 12.59
N CYS A 205 6.94 -2.13 11.28
CA CYS A 205 7.72 -1.39 10.29
C CYS A 205 7.22 0.05 10.14
N SER A 206 6.25 0.48 10.96
CA SER A 206 5.86 1.88 11.10
C SER A 206 6.99 2.78 11.63
N LEU A 207 8.15 2.20 11.97
CA LEU A 207 9.41 2.93 12.20
C LEU A 207 10.10 3.37 10.90
N SER A 208 9.34 3.85 9.91
CA SER A 208 9.69 5.02 9.09
C SER A 208 8.50 5.57 8.28
N GLU A 209 7.27 5.49 8.79
CA GLU A 209 6.47 6.70 8.60
C GLU A 209 7.05 7.70 9.57
N SER A 210 7.68 8.75 9.06
CA SER A 210 7.61 9.99 9.78
C SER A 210 6.13 10.36 9.89
N ASN A 211 5.42 9.76 10.84
CA ASN A 211 4.33 10.37 11.55
C ASN A 211 4.96 11.58 12.25
N PHE A 212 5.33 12.59 11.46
CA PHE A 212 5.24 13.97 11.88
C PHE A 212 3.78 14.11 12.28
N LYS A 213 3.52 13.87 13.56
CA LYS A 213 2.27 14.21 14.18
C LYS A 213 2.08 15.68 13.82
N GLU A 214 1.22 15.96 12.84
CA GLU A 214 1.08 17.30 12.31
C GLU A 214 0.62 18.17 13.48
N ILE A 215 1.54 19.00 13.99
CA ILE A 215 1.25 19.79 15.15
C ILE A 215 0.35 20.91 14.67
N LYS A 216 -0.92 20.87 15.09
CA LYS A 216 -1.89 21.91 14.78
C LYS A 216 -1.39 23.24 15.34
N ILE A 217 -1.04 24.15 14.46
CA ILE A 217 -0.70 25.53 14.78
C ILE A 217 -1.74 26.47 14.22
N GLN A 218 -1.96 27.59 14.92
CA GLN A 218 -2.82 28.67 14.43
C GLN A 218 -2.06 29.99 14.49
N LEU A 219 -2.13 30.78 13.42
CA LEU A 219 -1.44 32.07 13.31
C LEU A 219 -2.45 33.21 13.48
N PHE A 220 -2.13 34.17 14.33
CA PHE A 220 -3.01 35.32 14.60
C PHE A 220 -2.23 36.64 14.72
N PRO A 221 -2.68 37.72 14.06
CA PRO A 221 -3.70 37.73 13.01
C PRO A 221 -3.19 37.04 11.74
N ASN A 222 -4.10 36.44 10.98
CA ASN A 222 -3.84 35.94 9.63
C ASN A 222 -5.09 36.22 8.77
N PRO A 223 -5.06 37.18 7.83
CA PRO A 223 -3.88 37.91 7.33
C PRO A 223 -3.20 38.84 8.34
N THR A 224 -1.91 39.13 8.12
CA THR A 224 -1.12 40.10 8.89
C THR A 224 -0.49 41.18 8.01
N THR A 225 -0.11 42.32 8.59
CA THR A 225 0.59 43.42 7.92
C THR A 225 2.03 43.65 8.43
N GLN A 226 2.33 43.26 9.67
CA GLN A 226 3.64 43.52 10.29
C GLN A 226 4.14 42.34 11.12
N GLN A 227 3.28 41.72 11.93
CA GLN A 227 3.69 40.65 12.85
C GLN A 227 2.56 39.67 13.11
N PHE A 228 2.89 38.44 13.49
CA PHE A 228 1.91 37.44 13.91
C PHE A 228 2.33 36.74 15.20
N GLN A 229 1.38 36.10 15.86
CA GLN A 229 1.56 35.20 16.99
C GLN A 229 1.19 33.79 16.57
N LEU A 230 1.81 32.80 17.21
CA LEU A 230 1.53 31.39 16.97
C LEU A 230 0.90 30.77 18.23
N LYS A 231 -0.25 30.11 18.06
CA LYS A 231 -0.88 29.30 19.11
C LYS A 231 -0.62 27.81 18.83
N THR A 232 -0.04 27.13 19.81
CA THR A 232 0.29 25.71 19.79
C THR A 232 0.21 25.15 21.21
N ASN A 233 0.03 23.83 21.35
CA ASN A 233 0.11 23.11 22.62
C ASN A 233 1.51 22.53 22.88
N GLU A 234 2.45 22.74 21.95
CA GLU A 234 3.79 22.14 21.97
C GLU A 234 4.88 23.21 22.13
N GLU A 235 5.99 22.83 22.76
CA GLU A 235 7.13 23.74 22.98
C GLU A 235 7.87 24.02 21.66
N ILE A 236 7.95 25.29 21.28
CA ILE A 236 8.57 25.74 20.04
C ILE A 236 10.10 25.68 20.18
N LYS A 237 10.78 24.94 19.30
CA LYS A 237 12.24 25.00 19.16
C LYS A 237 12.65 26.05 18.14
N SER A 238 12.06 26.01 16.96
CA SER A 238 12.38 26.93 15.87
C SER A 238 11.13 27.24 15.05
N LEU A 239 11.14 28.39 14.38
CA LEU A 239 10.13 28.77 13.42
C LEU A 239 10.80 29.32 12.16
N THR A 240 10.40 28.82 11.00
CA THR A 240 10.95 29.21 9.71
C THR A 240 9.82 29.66 8.77
N VAL A 241 10.03 30.76 8.07
CA VAL A 241 9.10 31.30 7.06
C VAL A 241 9.65 31.00 5.68
N TYR A 242 8.86 30.31 4.86
CA TYR A 242 9.18 29.95 3.48
C TYR A 242 8.33 30.74 2.49
N SER A 243 8.91 31.04 1.33
CA SER A 243 8.18 31.53 0.16
C SER A 243 7.34 30.41 -0.49
N LEU A 244 6.45 30.77 -1.43
CA LEU A 244 5.67 29.82 -2.23
C LEU A 244 6.52 28.79 -2.99
N ASN A 245 7.76 29.14 -3.35
CA ASN A 245 8.68 28.25 -4.07
C ASN A 245 9.55 27.40 -3.13
N GLY A 246 9.24 27.38 -1.82
CA GLY A 246 9.96 26.57 -0.83
C GLY A 246 11.28 27.16 -0.33
N LYS A 247 11.68 28.36 -0.78
CA LYS A 247 12.89 29.04 -0.27
C LYS A 247 12.68 29.58 1.14
N GLU A 248 13.60 29.29 2.06
CA GLU A 248 13.68 29.88 3.41
C GLU A 248 13.95 31.39 3.32
N ILE A 249 13.12 32.19 4.00
CA ILE A 249 13.17 33.66 3.97
C ILE A 249 13.55 34.23 5.34
N LEU A 250 12.93 33.74 6.41
CA LEU A 250 13.18 34.17 7.79
C LEU A 250 13.22 32.97 8.73
N LYS A 251 14.02 33.06 9.79
CA LYS A 251 14.10 32.04 10.83
C LYS A 251 14.15 32.69 12.21
N PHE A 252 13.37 32.15 13.13
CA PHE A 252 13.17 32.65 14.48
C PHE A 252 13.38 31.55 15.51
N GLN A 253 13.75 31.96 16.72
CA GLN A 253 13.67 31.13 17.92
C GLN A 253 12.30 31.32 18.58
N ASN A 254 12.01 30.62 19.67
CA ASN A 254 10.76 30.76 20.41
C ASN A 254 10.55 32.21 20.93
N GLN A 255 9.44 32.84 20.54
CA GLN A 255 9.10 34.23 20.84
C GLN A 255 7.58 34.41 20.95
N ASN A 256 7.13 35.45 21.64
CA ASN A 256 5.69 35.74 21.76
C ASN A 256 5.08 36.31 20.46
N THR A 257 5.88 37.00 19.65
CA THR A 257 5.46 37.67 18.41
C THR A 257 6.59 37.59 17.38
N TYR A 258 6.22 37.39 16.12
CA TYR A 258 7.14 37.22 14.99
C TYR A 258 6.95 38.34 13.97
N ASP A 259 8.00 39.14 13.75
CA ASP A 259 8.00 40.28 12.84
C ASP A 259 8.27 39.85 11.39
N VAL A 260 7.33 40.17 10.49
CA VAL A 260 7.36 39.93 9.05
C VAL A 260 7.13 41.20 8.24
N SER A 261 7.31 42.38 8.85
CA SER A 261 7.14 43.69 8.21
C SER A 261 8.05 43.88 7.00
N GLN A 262 9.20 43.20 7.00
CA GLN A 262 10.20 43.19 5.93
C GLN A 262 9.71 42.45 4.66
N LEU A 263 8.66 41.62 4.78
CA LEU A 263 8.18 40.78 3.69
C LEU A 263 7.18 41.56 2.81
N PRO A 264 7.31 41.46 1.47
CA PRO A 264 6.29 41.92 0.54
C PRO A 264 4.92 41.28 0.80
N ALA A 265 3.86 41.91 0.31
CA ALA A 265 2.53 41.31 0.31
C ALA A 265 2.54 40.00 -0.51
N GLY A 266 1.95 38.94 0.02
CA GLY A 266 2.00 37.62 -0.58
C GLY A 266 1.64 36.48 0.36
N ILE A 267 1.74 35.26 -0.16
CA ILE A 267 1.50 34.02 0.59
C ILE A 267 2.85 33.42 1.01
N TYR A 268 2.93 32.99 2.26
CA TYR A 268 4.09 32.34 2.85
C TYR A 268 3.67 31.10 3.63
N PHE A 269 4.63 30.23 3.94
CA PHE A 269 4.42 29.09 4.82
C PHE A 269 5.27 29.23 6.07
N VAL A 270 4.63 29.14 7.23
CA VAL A 270 5.30 29.11 8.53
C VAL A 270 5.44 27.66 8.95
N LYS A 271 6.68 27.19 9.06
CA LYS A 271 7.04 25.88 9.62
C LYS A 271 7.50 26.08 11.06
N MET A 272 6.90 25.38 12.00
CA MET A 272 7.31 25.32 13.40
C MET A 272 7.90 23.95 13.68
N GLU A 273 9.08 23.91 14.29
CA GLU A 273 9.72 22.67 14.75
C GLU A 273 9.66 22.56 16.28
N THR A 274 9.38 21.36 16.78
CA THR A 274 9.32 21.05 18.22
C THR A 274 10.10 19.77 18.50
N SER A 275 10.12 19.32 19.76
CA SER A 275 10.64 17.99 20.10
C SER A 275 9.76 16.83 19.61
N LYS A 276 8.47 17.08 19.32
CA LYS A 276 7.50 16.05 18.96
C LYS A 276 7.12 16.02 17.48
N GLY A 277 7.64 16.95 16.68
CA GLY A 277 7.34 17.04 15.26
C GLY A 277 7.29 18.48 14.74
N THR A 278 6.67 18.62 13.58
CA THR A 278 6.59 19.86 12.79
C THR A 278 5.11 20.24 12.61
N GLY A 279 4.81 21.53 12.68
CA GLY A 279 3.54 22.10 12.21
C GLY A 279 3.79 23.08 11.06
N ILE A 280 2.94 23.08 10.03
CA ILE A 280 3.03 24.02 8.90
C ILE A 280 1.70 24.76 8.75
N GLN A 281 1.74 26.08 8.59
CA GLN A 281 0.53 26.88 8.37
C GLN A 281 0.79 28.00 7.36
N LYS A 282 -0.19 28.20 6.48
CA LYS A 282 -0.20 29.30 5.50
C LYS A 282 -0.34 30.65 6.21
N LEU A 283 0.54 31.59 5.91
CA LEU A 283 0.49 32.98 6.34
C LEU A 283 0.15 33.86 5.13
N ILE A 284 -0.82 34.76 5.30
CA ILE A 284 -1.19 35.76 4.30
C ILE A 284 -0.66 37.11 4.78
N LYS A 285 0.25 37.72 4.02
CA LYS A 285 0.81 39.05 4.28
C LYS A 285 0.13 40.06 3.36
N ASN A 286 -0.54 41.05 3.95
CA ASN A 286 -1.11 42.19 3.24
C ASN A 286 -0.12 43.36 3.19
#